data_AF-A0A0J7N8E8-F1
#
_entry.id   AF-A0A0J7N8E8-F1
#
_cell.length_a   1.000
_cell.length_b   1.000
_cell.length_c   1.000
_cell.angle_alpha   90.00
_cell.angle_beta   90.00
_cell.angle_gamma   90.00
#
_symmetry.space_group_name_H-M   'P 1'
#
loop_
_entity.id
_entity.type
_entity.pdbx_description
1 polymer ?
#
loop_
_entity_poly.entity_id
_entity_poly.type
_entity_poly.pdbx_seq_one_letter_code
_entity_poly.pdbx_strand_id
1 'polypeptide(L)'
;ILRTEHPKLFILGTQPGRTFKVHSKVSIDNLDIFSYVNSKFIYVEKHLKTQLTQLYRDIMEQKCALERQILENALSLASIAPDEMAHRIMRTPGYTAIMAGEVIHLIKCVPVECRIRQTNACYNELPVTHQNRSLFLLPRSRILTKSGTMKDCNELLPTMYKIHNT
;
A
#
# COMPACT_ATOMS: atom_id res chain seq x y z
N ILE A 1 2.40 33.81 33.46
CA ILE A 1 1.41 34.24 32.45
C ILE A 1 1.87 33.65 31.12
N LEU A 2 1.06 32.80 30.49
CA LEU A 2 1.37 32.24 29.17
C LEU A 2 0.70 33.12 28.11
N ARG A 3 1.46 33.56 27.11
CA ARG A 3 0.98 34.46 26.06
C ARG A 3 0.45 33.62 24.89
N THR A 4 -0.70 34.00 24.35
CA THR A 4 -1.23 33.38 23.12
C THR A 4 -0.77 34.18 21.89
N GLU A 5 -1.01 33.63 20.70
CA GLU A 5 -0.81 34.34 19.42
C GLU A 5 -1.57 35.68 19.35
N HIS A 6 -2.67 35.82 20.10
CA HIS A 6 -3.40 37.08 20.17
C HIS A 6 -2.81 38.01 21.24
N PRO A 7 -2.43 39.26 20.90
CA PRO A 7 -1.65 40.13 21.79
C PRO A 7 -2.37 40.53 23.08
N LYS A 8 -3.71 40.39 23.11
CA LYS A 8 -4.57 40.72 24.26
C LYS A 8 -5.11 39.51 25.02
N LEU A 9 -4.83 38.27 24.57
CA LEU A 9 -5.30 37.06 25.26
C LEU A 9 -4.15 36.39 26.00
N PHE A 10 -4.33 36.22 27.30
CA PHE A 10 -3.35 35.67 28.23
C PHE A 10 -3.94 34.48 28.96
N ILE A 11 -3.18 33.40 29.07
CA ILE A 11 -3.53 32.23 29.87
C ILE A 11 -2.88 32.42 31.25
N LEU A 12 -3.73 32.50 32.27
CA LEU A 12 -3.33 32.56 33.67
C LEU A 12 -3.44 31.15 34.25
N GLY A 13 -2.30 30.54 34.59
CA GLY A 13 -2.28 29.29 35.36
C GLY A 13 -2.83 29.54 36.77
N THR A 14 -3.83 28.77 37.18
CA THR A 14 -4.45 28.89 38.51
C THR A 14 -3.61 28.17 39.57
N GLN A 15 -3.45 28.78 40.73
CA GLN A 15 -2.88 28.13 41.92
C GLN A 15 -4.01 27.58 42.82
N PRO A 16 -3.77 26.52 43.62
CA PRO A 16 -4.76 26.01 44.56
C PRO A 16 -5.21 27.12 45.52
N GLY A 17 -6.52 27.40 45.58
CA GLY A 17 -7.08 28.46 46.43
C GLY A 17 -7.37 29.79 45.74
N ARG A 18 -6.96 29.99 44.48
CA ARG A 18 -7.42 31.11 43.63
C ARG A 18 -8.42 30.58 42.60
N THR A 19 -9.68 30.44 43.02
CA THR A 19 -10.78 30.14 42.10
C THR A 19 -11.05 31.34 41.20
N PHE A 20 -11.54 31.06 39.98
CA PHE A 20 -11.87 32.06 38.97
C PHE A 20 -12.71 33.20 39.58
N LYS A 21 -12.43 34.44 39.15
CA LYS A 21 -13.15 35.65 39.59
C LYS A 21 -14.67 35.41 39.42
N VAL A 22 -15.44 35.65 40.48
CA VAL A 22 -16.91 35.52 40.50
C VAL A 22 -17.49 36.27 39.30
N HIS A 23 -18.44 35.65 38.58
CA HIS A 23 -19.09 36.24 37.41
C HIS A 23 -19.68 37.62 37.75
N SER A 24 -18.98 38.68 37.34
CA SER A 24 -19.51 40.04 37.31
C SER A 24 -19.91 40.37 35.88
N LYS A 25 -20.92 41.24 35.67
CA LYS A 25 -21.22 41.79 34.33
C LYS A 25 -19.96 42.42 33.76
N VAL A 26 -19.36 41.79 32.76
CA VAL A 26 -18.21 42.33 32.03
C VAL A 26 -18.77 43.35 31.04
N SER A 27 -18.33 44.60 31.09
CA SER A 27 -18.68 45.62 30.08
C SER A 27 -18.22 45.12 28.71
N ILE A 28 -19.14 45.12 27.74
CA ILE A 28 -18.93 44.63 26.37
C ILE A 28 -18.22 45.69 25.51
N ASP A 29 -18.03 46.91 26.04
CA ASP A 29 -17.59 48.11 25.30
C ASP A 29 -16.18 48.01 24.69
N ASN A 30 -15.41 46.96 25.02
CA ASN A 30 -14.02 46.77 24.56
C ASN A 30 -13.75 45.39 23.93
N LEU A 31 -14.78 44.60 23.61
CA LEU A 31 -14.59 43.34 22.90
C LEU A 31 -14.57 43.60 21.39
N ASP A 32 -13.36 43.61 20.81
CA ASP A 32 -13.22 43.69 19.36
C ASP A 32 -13.79 42.44 18.70
N ILE A 33 -14.89 42.61 17.95
CA ILE A 33 -15.59 41.52 17.26
C ILE A 33 -14.68 40.81 16.26
N PHE A 34 -13.75 41.52 15.63
CA PHE A 34 -12.77 40.92 14.71
C PHE A 34 -11.83 39.98 15.45
N SER A 35 -11.34 40.38 16.63
CA SER A 35 -10.54 39.51 17.51
C SER A 35 -11.28 38.22 17.92
N TYR A 36 -12.57 38.31 18.25
CA TYR A 36 -13.39 37.14 18.59
C TYR A 36 -13.56 36.18 17.41
N VAL A 37 -13.93 36.73 16.24
CA VAL A 37 -14.12 35.95 15.01
C VAL A 37 -12.80 35.30 14.57
N ASN A 38 -11.69 36.04 14.58
CA ASN A 38 -10.35 35.52 14.27
C ASN A 38 -9.94 34.38 15.21
N SER A 39 -10.22 34.49 16.50
CA SER A 39 -9.92 33.42 17.46
C SER A 39 -10.67 32.12 17.15
N LYS A 40 -11.92 32.22 16.64
CA LYS A 40 -12.69 31.05 16.19
C LYS A 40 -12.15 30.46 14.89
N PHE A 41 -11.75 31.29 13.93
CA PHE A 41 -11.10 30.80 12.71
C PHE A 41 -9.81 30.04 13.02
N ILE A 42 -8.94 30.60 13.87
CA ILE A 42 -7.70 29.94 14.33
C ILE A 42 -8.02 28.62 15.05
N TYR A 43 -9.05 28.59 15.88
CA TYR A 43 -9.47 27.36 16.57
C TYR A 43 -9.88 26.26 15.58
N VAL A 44 -10.73 26.59 14.61
CA VAL A 44 -11.17 25.65 13.57
C VAL A 44 -9.98 25.18 12.73
N GLU A 45 -9.12 26.09 12.28
CA GLU A 45 -7.91 25.76 11.51
C GLU A 45 -7.01 24.81 12.30
N LYS A 46 -6.74 25.11 13.57
CA LYS A 46 -5.91 24.26 14.43
C LYS A 46 -6.54 22.90 14.67
N HIS A 47 -7.85 22.84 14.87
CA HIS A 47 -8.57 21.57 15.03
C HIS A 47 -8.46 20.72 13.77
N LEU A 48 -8.76 21.28 12.59
CA LEU A 48 -8.62 20.59 11.31
C LEU A 48 -7.19 20.13 11.05
N LYS A 49 -6.20 21.00 11.30
CA LYS A 49 -4.78 20.64 11.17
C LYS A 49 -4.41 19.47 12.07
N THR A 50 -4.90 19.45 13.31
CA THR A 50 -4.63 18.36 14.25
C THR A 50 -5.27 17.06 13.79
N GLN A 51 -6.54 17.10 13.35
CA GLN A 51 -7.25 15.94 12.82
C GLN A 51 -6.57 15.36 11.57
N LEU A 52 -6.18 16.23 10.63
CA LEU A 52 -5.44 15.81 9.43
C LEU A 52 -4.09 15.19 9.76
N THR A 53 -3.37 15.77 10.73
CA THR A 53 -2.08 15.23 11.17
C THR A 53 -2.22 13.87 11.85
N GLN A 54 -3.28 13.68 12.65
CA GLN A 54 -3.60 12.39 13.26
C GLN A 54 -3.94 11.35 12.21
N LEU A 55 -4.89 11.66 11.32
CA LEU A 55 -5.28 10.77 10.22
C LEU A 55 -4.09 10.35 9.35
N TYR A 56 -3.20 11.30 9.02
CA TYR A 56 -2.00 10.99 8.25
C TYR A 56 -1.09 9.98 8.96
N ARG A 57 -0.91 10.11 10.28
CA ARG A 57 -0.12 9.16 11.07
C ARG A 57 -0.78 7.79 11.07
N ASP A 58 -2.09 7.73 11.31
CA ASP A 58 -2.84 6.49 11.36
C ASP A 58 -2.76 5.73 10.02
N ILE A 59 -2.93 6.43 8.89
CA ILE A 59 -2.79 5.86 7.54
C ILE A 59 -1.38 5.32 7.33
N MET A 60 -0.35 6.05 7.77
CA MET A 60 1.03 5.61 7.59
C MET A 60 1.34 4.35 8.41
N GLU A 61 0.84 4.27 9.64
CA GLU A 61 0.98 3.09 10.49
C GLU A 61 0.25 1.88 9.89
N GLN A 62 -0.99 2.07 9.44
CA GLN A 62 -1.76 1.02 8.76
C GLN A 62 -1.09 0.53 7.48
N LYS A 63 -0.53 1.45 6.68
CA LYS A 63 0.24 1.09 5.49
C LYS A 63 1.45 0.22 5.84
N CYS A 64 2.22 0.60 6.86
CA CYS A 64 3.37 -0.16 7.33
C CYS A 64 2.97 -1.58 7.78
N ALA A 65 1.90 -1.68 8.58
CA ALA A 65 1.38 -2.97 9.04
C ALA A 65 0.95 -3.88 7.87
N LEU A 66 0.27 -3.30 6.88
CA LEU A 66 -0.14 -4.03 5.68
C LEU A 66 1.06 -4.48 4.82
N GLU A 67 2.04 -3.60 4.62
CA GLU A 67 3.27 -3.95 3.87
C GLU A 67 4.04 -5.08 4.55
N ARG A 68 4.12 -5.09 5.89
CA ARG A 68 4.70 -6.19 6.65
C ARG A 68 3.95 -7.50 6.43
N GLN A 69 2.62 -7.49 6.50
CA GLN A 69 1.81 -8.69 6.25
C GLN A 69 1.97 -9.21 4.81
N ILE A 70 2.05 -8.32 3.83
CA ILE A 70 2.33 -8.70 2.44
C ILE A 70 3.68 -9.40 2.32
N LEU A 71 4.71 -8.88 3.01
CA LEU A 71 6.04 -9.47 2.99
C LEU A 71 6.06 -10.86 3.64
N GLU A 72 5.45 -11.03 4.81
CA GLU A 72 5.31 -12.33 5.49
C GLU A 72 4.58 -13.35 4.61
N ASN A 73 3.48 -12.94 3.98
CA ASN A 73 2.71 -13.78 3.05
C ASN A 73 3.47 -14.11 1.75
N ALA A 74 4.44 -13.28 1.35
CA ALA A 74 5.30 -13.58 0.22
C ALA A 74 6.42 -14.55 0.63
N LEU A 75 7.00 -14.37 1.82
CA LEU A 75 8.04 -15.25 2.36
C LEU A 75 7.57 -16.69 2.54
N SER A 76 6.28 -16.92 2.87
CA SER A 76 5.71 -18.27 2.95
C SER A 76 5.73 -19.04 1.61
N LEU A 77 5.87 -18.32 0.48
CA LEU A 77 5.98 -18.92 -0.85
C LEU A 77 7.43 -19.11 -1.31
N ALA A 78 8.42 -18.63 -0.57
CA ALA A 78 9.80 -18.59 -1.03
C ALA A 78 10.39 -19.98 -1.36
N SER A 79 10.01 -21.02 -0.61
CA SER A 79 10.48 -22.39 -0.82
C SER A 79 9.67 -23.19 -1.85
N ILE A 80 8.40 -22.83 -2.08
CA ILE A 80 7.47 -23.62 -2.90
C ILE A 80 7.28 -23.00 -4.29
N ALA A 81 7.22 -21.68 -4.37
CA ALA A 81 6.90 -20.93 -5.58
C ALA A 81 7.70 -19.61 -5.63
N PRO A 82 9.02 -19.67 -5.88
CA PRO A 82 9.88 -18.49 -5.87
C PRO A 82 9.47 -17.44 -6.91
N ASP A 83 9.00 -17.84 -8.08
CA ASP A 83 8.53 -16.92 -9.13
C ASP A 83 7.28 -16.14 -8.72
N GLU A 84 6.39 -16.79 -7.97
CA GLU A 84 5.17 -16.17 -7.45
C GLU A 84 5.50 -15.22 -6.28
N MET A 85 6.45 -15.62 -5.42
CA MET A 85 7.00 -14.78 -4.37
C MET A 85 7.65 -13.51 -4.96
N ALA A 86 8.50 -13.66 -5.97
CA ALA A 86 9.12 -12.55 -6.69
C ALA A 86 8.07 -11.63 -7.33
N HIS A 87 7.05 -12.19 -7.97
CA HIS A 87 5.95 -11.42 -8.55
C HIS A 87 5.16 -10.61 -7.49
N ARG A 88 4.92 -11.18 -6.30
CA ARG A 88 4.23 -10.48 -5.20
C ARG A 88 5.04 -9.30 -4.66
N ILE A 89 6.35 -9.49 -4.48
CA ILE A 89 7.23 -8.42 -3.97
C ILE A 89 7.45 -7.33 -5.01
N MET A 90 7.78 -7.71 -6.25
CA MET A 90 8.10 -6.76 -7.31
C MET A 90 6.87 -6.14 -7.97
N ARG A 91 5.67 -6.68 -7.70
CA ARG A 91 4.37 -6.26 -8.26
C ARG A 91 4.31 -6.24 -9.79
N THR A 92 5.31 -6.83 -10.44
CA THR A 92 5.48 -6.86 -11.90
C THR A 92 5.97 -8.25 -12.32
N PRO A 93 5.62 -8.72 -13.52
CA PRO A 93 6.14 -9.99 -14.06
C PRO A 93 7.60 -9.86 -14.51
N GLY A 94 8.26 -11.00 -14.77
CA GLY A 94 9.64 -11.04 -15.26
C GLY A 94 10.72 -10.99 -14.18
N TYR A 95 10.38 -11.35 -12.95
CA TYR A 95 11.32 -11.54 -11.86
C TYR A 95 11.18 -12.95 -11.30
N THR A 96 12.31 -13.62 -11.06
CA THR A 96 12.41 -14.90 -10.38
C THR A 96 13.17 -14.72 -9.07
N ALA A 97 13.07 -15.69 -8.16
CA ALA A 97 13.81 -15.71 -6.91
C ALA A 97 14.61 -17.00 -6.78
N ILE A 98 15.79 -16.91 -6.16
CA ILE A 98 16.58 -18.08 -5.77
C ILE A 98 16.89 -17.96 -4.28
N MET A 99 16.55 -19.01 -3.53
CA MET A 99 16.88 -19.13 -2.11
C MET A 99 18.32 -19.63 -1.95
N ALA A 100 19.13 -18.91 -1.16
CA ALA A 100 20.48 -19.29 -0.78
C ALA A 100 20.61 -19.15 0.75
N GLY A 101 20.33 -20.24 1.48
CA GLY A 101 20.19 -20.19 2.94
C GLY A 101 19.03 -19.29 3.34
N GLU A 102 19.29 -18.32 4.22
CA GLU A 102 18.30 -17.32 4.65
C GLU A 102 18.16 -16.14 3.67
N VAL A 103 18.99 -16.09 2.61
CA VAL A 103 19.00 -14.99 1.66
C VAL A 103 18.18 -15.34 0.42
N ILE A 104 17.44 -14.35 -0.09
CA ILE A 104 16.62 -14.47 -1.30
C ILE A 104 17.21 -13.55 -2.37
N HIS A 105 17.68 -14.15 -3.46
CA HIS A 105 18.19 -13.41 -4.61
C HIS A 105 17.07 -13.20 -5.62
N LEU A 106 16.61 -11.95 -5.75
CA LEU A 106 15.69 -11.55 -6.82
C LEU A 106 16.45 -11.27 -8.11
N ILE A 107 16.05 -11.93 -9.19
CA ILE A 107 16.72 -11.87 -10.49
C ILE A 107 15.71 -11.40 -11.53
N LYS A 108 16.05 -10.33 -12.25
CA LYS A 108 15.26 -9.84 -13.38
C LYS A 108 15.52 -10.71 -14.62
N CYS A 109 14.48 -11.30 -15.18
CA CYS A 109 14.57 -12.07 -16.40
C CYS A 109 14.73 -11.17 -17.62
N VAL A 110 15.46 -11.66 -18.62
CA VAL A 110 15.57 -11.01 -19.93
C VAL A 110 14.28 -11.28 -20.73
N PRO A 111 13.59 -10.26 -21.23
CA PRO A 111 12.39 -10.47 -22.04
C PRO A 111 12.75 -11.10 -23.39
N VAL A 112 11.96 -12.09 -23.81
CA VAL A 112 12.13 -12.80 -25.08
C VAL A 112 10.79 -12.93 -25.79
N GLU A 113 10.81 -12.88 -27.12
CA GLU A 113 9.62 -13.06 -27.94
C GLU A 113 9.29 -14.54 -28.10
N CYS A 114 8.02 -14.91 -27.93
CA CYS A 114 7.55 -16.30 -28.03
C CYS A 114 6.31 -16.37 -28.93
N ARG A 115 6.13 -17.50 -29.61
CA ARG A 115 4.93 -17.78 -30.40
C ARG A 115 4.00 -18.72 -29.63
N ILE A 116 2.71 -18.41 -29.58
CA ILE A 116 1.72 -19.30 -28.97
C ILE A 116 1.66 -20.60 -29.79
N ARG A 117 1.67 -21.73 -29.09
CA ARG A 117 1.60 -23.05 -29.71
C ARG A 117 0.23 -23.66 -29.43
N GLN A 118 -0.49 -24.03 -30.47
CA GLN A 118 -1.74 -24.77 -30.33
C GLN A 118 -1.44 -26.24 -30.01
N THR A 119 -2.14 -26.78 -29.02
CA THR A 119 -2.00 -28.17 -28.57
C THR A 119 -3.37 -28.79 -28.35
N ASN A 120 -3.51 -30.08 -28.61
CA ASN A 120 -4.77 -30.80 -28.35
C ASN A 120 -5.02 -31.06 -26.85
N ALA A 121 -3.97 -30.98 -26.03
CA ALA A 121 -4.06 -31.11 -24.58
C ALA A 121 -4.12 -29.74 -23.90
N CYS A 122 -4.82 -29.67 -22.77
CA CYS A 122 -4.93 -28.47 -21.94
C CYS A 122 -3.88 -28.46 -20.83
N TYR A 123 -3.37 -27.27 -20.54
CA TYR A 123 -2.35 -27.04 -19.52
C TYR A 123 -2.75 -25.87 -18.62
N ASN A 124 -2.18 -25.79 -17.42
CA ASN A 124 -2.34 -24.61 -16.56
C ASN A 124 -1.47 -23.44 -17.05
N GLU A 125 -0.32 -23.73 -17.64
CA GLU A 125 0.61 -22.77 -18.24
C GLU A 125 0.35 -22.63 -19.74
N LEU A 126 0.66 -21.48 -20.33
CA LEU A 126 0.41 -21.22 -21.75
C LEU A 126 1.47 -21.94 -22.60
N PRO A 127 1.11 -22.87 -23.50
CA PRO A 127 2.08 -23.52 -24.37
C PRO A 127 2.63 -22.53 -25.40
N VAL A 128 3.95 -22.43 -25.48
CA VAL A 128 4.65 -21.50 -26.38
C VAL A 128 5.83 -22.17 -27.07
N THR A 129 6.32 -21.54 -28.14
CA THR A 129 7.54 -21.93 -28.84
C THR A 129 8.51 -20.76 -28.86
N HIS A 130 9.75 -21.02 -28.43
CA HIS A 130 10.86 -20.08 -28.43
C HIS A 130 12.09 -20.79 -29.00
N GLN A 131 12.74 -20.20 -30.00
CA GLN A 131 13.91 -20.79 -30.66
C GLN A 131 13.68 -22.26 -31.11
N ASN A 132 12.52 -22.53 -31.72
CA ASN A 132 12.08 -23.88 -32.14
C ASN A 132 11.99 -24.93 -31.02
N ARG A 133 12.04 -24.50 -29.74
CA ARG A 133 11.83 -25.37 -28.58
C ARG A 133 10.44 -25.14 -28.01
N SER A 134 9.80 -26.25 -27.66
CA SER A 134 8.50 -26.25 -27.01
C SER A 134 8.68 -25.96 -25.52
N LEU A 135 8.08 -24.88 -25.04
CA LEU A 135 8.15 -24.41 -23.66
C LEU A 135 6.74 -24.02 -23.18
N PHE A 136 6.64 -23.65 -21.91
CA PHE A 136 5.41 -23.16 -21.31
C PHE A 136 5.67 -21.84 -20.62
N LEU A 137 4.70 -20.94 -20.65
CA LEU A 137 4.76 -19.62 -20.03
C LEU A 137 3.87 -19.61 -18.77
N LEU A 138 4.46 -19.30 -17.63
CA LEU A 138 3.72 -19.14 -16.38
C LEU A 138 2.74 -17.96 -16.48
N PRO A 139 1.45 -18.16 -16.14
CA PRO A 139 0.39 -17.18 -16.42
C PRO A 139 0.55 -15.85 -15.65
N ARG A 140 1.09 -15.90 -14.42
CA ARG A 140 1.25 -14.73 -13.54
C ARG A 140 2.63 -14.08 -13.67
N SER A 141 3.69 -14.85 -13.46
CA SER A 141 5.08 -14.35 -13.49
C SER A 141 5.63 -14.10 -14.90
N ARG A 142 5.02 -14.68 -15.95
CA ARG A 142 5.49 -14.64 -17.35
C ARG A 142 6.89 -15.21 -17.55
N ILE A 143 7.28 -16.18 -16.73
CA ILE A 143 8.56 -16.88 -16.86
C ILE A 143 8.36 -18.14 -17.71
N LEU A 144 9.33 -18.40 -18.58
CA LEU A 144 9.36 -19.62 -19.39
C LEU A 144 9.87 -20.80 -18.57
N THR A 145 9.13 -21.90 -18.64
CA THR A 145 9.48 -23.20 -18.06
C THR A 145 9.48 -24.29 -19.13
N LYS A 146 10.24 -25.36 -18.89
CA LYS A 146 10.32 -26.52 -19.79
C LYS A 146 9.13 -27.46 -19.64
N SER A 147 8.49 -27.46 -18.46
CA SER A 147 7.42 -28.39 -18.10
C SER A 147 6.15 -27.63 -17.78
N GLY A 148 5.02 -28.13 -18.27
CA GLY A 148 3.68 -27.62 -17.96
C GLY A 148 2.85 -28.69 -17.26
N THR A 149 1.91 -28.24 -16.43
CA THR A 149 0.97 -29.06 -15.69
C THR A 149 -0.23 -29.35 -16.58
N MET A 150 -0.39 -30.61 -16.99
CA MET A 150 -1.53 -31.05 -17.79
C MET A 150 -2.81 -31.07 -16.95
N LYS A 151 -3.94 -30.72 -17.57
CA LYS A 151 -5.28 -30.73 -16.96
C LYS A 151 -6.29 -31.23 -17.99
N ASP A 152 -7.38 -31.83 -17.51
CA ASP A 152 -8.54 -32.14 -18.33
C ASP A 152 -9.17 -30.87 -18.94
N CYS A 153 -9.41 -30.92 -20.25
CA CYS A 153 -10.08 -29.84 -20.96
C CYS A 153 -11.55 -29.78 -20.52
N ASN A 154 -11.97 -28.63 -19.99
CA ASN A 154 -13.32 -28.41 -19.49
C ASN A 154 -13.91 -27.15 -20.14
N GLU A 155 -15.08 -27.28 -20.78
CA GLU A 155 -15.78 -26.20 -21.46
C GLU A 155 -16.43 -25.19 -20.49
N LEU A 156 -16.85 -25.63 -19.30
CA LEU A 156 -17.45 -24.76 -18.27
C LEU A 156 -16.38 -23.96 -17.52
N LEU A 157 -15.17 -24.53 -17.36
CA LEU A 157 -14.05 -23.93 -16.63
C LEU A 157 -12.76 -23.98 -17.47
N PRO A 158 -12.72 -23.27 -18.61
CA PRO A 158 -11.55 -23.27 -19.49
C PRO A 158 -10.38 -22.52 -18.86
N THR A 159 -9.16 -22.93 -19.19
CA THR A 159 -7.96 -22.18 -18.79
C THR A 159 -7.88 -20.90 -19.62
N MET A 160 -7.86 -19.75 -18.96
CA MET A 160 -7.75 -18.44 -19.60
C MET A 160 -6.43 -17.77 -19.26
N TYR A 161 -5.89 -17.04 -20.23
CA TYR A 161 -4.63 -16.31 -20.09
C TYR A 161 -4.84 -14.85 -20.44
N LYS A 162 -4.27 -13.94 -19.66
CA LYS A 162 -4.18 -12.53 -20.05
C LYS A 162 -3.15 -12.41 -21.16
N ILE A 163 -3.47 -11.85 -22.32
CA ILE A 163 -2.51 -11.54 -23.38
C ILE A 163 -2.62 -10.05 -23.62
N HIS A 164 -1.50 -9.31 -23.64
CA HIS A 164 -1.56 -7.90 -24.01
C HIS A 164 -1.96 -7.83 -25.48
N ASN A 165 -3.01 -7.05 -25.79
CA ASN A 165 -3.62 -6.83 -27.11
C ASN A 165 -4.83 -7.69 -27.55
N THR A 166 -5.65 -8.14 -26.59
CA THR A 166 -7.10 -8.36 -26.79
C THR A 166 -7.88 -7.72 -25.65
#